data_AF-A0A9D2KKM6-F1
#
_entry.id   AF-A0A9D2KKM6-F1
#
_cell.length_a   1.000
_cell.length_b   1.000
_cell.length_c   1.000
_cell.angle_alpha   90.00
_cell.angle_beta   90.00
_cell.angle_gamma   90.00
#
_symmetry.space_group_name_H-M   'P 1'
#
loop_
_entity.id
_entity.type
_entity.pdbx_description
1 polymer ?
#
loop_
_entity_poly.entity_id
_entity_poly.type
_entity_poly.pdbx_seq_one_letter_code
_entity_poly.pdbx_strand_id
1 'polypeptide(L)' 'MSRITGAKCEDCGKVAGGAGNWSAVWRALKNAGWTVDRGAHRCPACSEAWRARLAREARRGSADR' A
#
# COMPACT_ATOMS: atom_id res chain seq x y z
N MET A 1 -6.52 -27.52 -4.81
CA MET A 1 -6.88 -26.16 -5.30
C MET A 1 -5.85 -25.17 -4.79
N SER A 2 -5.04 -24.57 -5.66
CA SER A 2 -4.12 -23.50 -5.27
C SER A 2 -4.94 -22.24 -4.98
N ARG A 3 -5.05 -21.85 -3.70
CA ARG A 3 -5.68 -20.57 -3.34
C ARG A 3 -4.75 -19.46 -3.81
N ILE A 4 -5.19 -18.69 -4.80
CA ILE A 4 -4.54 -17.44 -5.15
C ILE A 4 -4.80 -16.49 -3.97
N THR A 5 -3.75 -16.05 -3.29
CA THR A 5 -3.84 -15.03 -2.26
C THR A 5 -3.22 -13.74 -2.77
N GLY A 6 -3.75 -12.60 -2.35
CA GLY A 6 -3.35 -11.30 -2.89
C GLY A 6 -3.95 -10.13 -2.12
N ALA A 7 -3.36 -8.96 -2.32
CA ALA A 7 -3.82 -7.70 -1.77
C ALA A 7 -4.47 -6.88 -2.89
N LYS A 8 -5.56 -6.20 -2.56
CA LYS A 8 -6.18 -5.16 -3.40
C LYS A 8 -5.84 -3.81 -2.83
N CYS A 9 -5.39 -2.89 -3.66
CA CYS A 9 -5.18 -1.50 -3.29
C CYS A 9 -6.54 -0.82 -3.15
N GLU A 10 -6.80 -0.21 -2.00
CA GLU A 10 -8.08 0.46 -1.73
C GLU A 10 -8.27 1.75 -2.54
N ASP A 11 -7.18 2.45 -2.91
CA ASP A 11 -7.27 3.71 -3.66
C ASP A 11 -7.53 3.50 -5.16
N CYS A 12 -6.77 2.62 -5.81
CA CYS A 12 -6.80 2.43 -7.26
C CYS A 12 -7.40 1.09 -7.70
N GLY A 13 -7.77 0.22 -6.77
CA GLY A 13 -8.33 -1.10 -7.05
C GLY A 13 -7.32 -2.12 -7.60
N LYS A 14 -6.04 -1.75 -7.79
CA LYS A 14 -5.00 -2.66 -8.29
C LYS A 14 -4.92 -3.89 -7.42
N VAL A 15 -4.91 -5.07 -8.00
CA VAL A 15 -4.74 -6.33 -7.29
C VAL A 15 -3.35 -6.90 -7.61
N ALA A 16 -2.62 -7.33 -6.59
CA ALA A 16 -1.40 -8.10 -6.76
C ALA A 16 -1.41 -9.29 -5.82
N GLY A 17 -0.99 -10.45 -6.31
CA GLY A 17 -1.06 -11.69 -5.56
C GLY A 17 -0.26 -12.79 -6.25
N GLY A 18 -0.23 -13.95 -5.60
CA GLY A 18 0.50 -15.11 -6.09
C GLY A 18 -0.10 -16.41 -5.58
N ALA A 19 0.45 -17.51 -6.08
CA ALA A 19 0.15 -18.83 -5.54
C ALA A 19 0.89 -19.04 -4.21
N GLY A 20 0.22 -19.63 -3.23
CA GLY A 20 0.83 -20.01 -1.96
C GLY A 20 0.12 -19.44 -0.74
N ASN A 21 0.83 -19.42 0.39
CA ASN A 21 0.28 -18.88 1.63
C ASN A 21 0.30 -17.33 1.63
N TRP A 22 -0.67 -16.74 2.33
CA TRP A 22 -0.81 -15.29 2.42
C TRP A 22 0.45 -14.61 2.96
N SER A 23 1.11 -15.19 3.95
CA SER A 23 2.31 -14.60 4.57
C SER A 23 3.48 -14.44 3.58
N ALA A 24 3.69 -15.42 2.71
CA ALA A 24 4.71 -15.41 1.67
C ALA A 24 4.36 -14.41 0.56
N VAL A 25 3.12 -14.43 0.10
CA VAL A 25 2.60 -13.44 -0.86
C VAL A 25 2.75 -12.02 -0.30
N TRP A 26 2.34 -11.80 0.94
CA TRP A 26 2.44 -10.48 1.60
C TRP A 26 3.89 -10.03 1.78
N ARG A 27 4.83 -10.93 2.07
CA ARG A 27 6.27 -10.59 2.07
C ARG A 27 6.75 -10.16 0.69
N ALA A 28 6.37 -10.88 -0.37
CA ALA A 28 6.71 -10.50 -1.73
C ALA A 28 6.10 -9.13 -2.12
N LEU A 29 4.85 -8.89 -1.74
CA LEU A 29 4.17 -7.60 -1.96
C LEU A 29 4.89 -6.46 -1.22
N LYS A 30 5.28 -6.66 0.05
CA LYS A 30 6.06 -5.67 0.80
C LYS A 30 7.42 -5.38 0.14
N ASN A 31 8.12 -6.41 -0.36
CA ASN A 31 9.36 -6.22 -1.11
C ASN A 31 9.13 -5.43 -2.42
N ALA A 32 7.95 -5.57 -3.03
CA ALA A 32 7.53 -4.76 -4.18
C ALA A 32 6.99 -3.37 -3.80
N GLY A 33 7.08 -2.97 -2.53
CA GLY A 33 6.68 -1.64 -2.05
C GLY A 33 5.21 -1.49 -1.65
N TRP A 34 4.46 -2.59 -1.50
CA TRP A 34 3.12 -2.52 -0.91
C TRP A 34 3.18 -2.22 0.58
N THR A 35 2.22 -1.43 1.05
CA THR A 35 2.11 -1.03 2.46
C THR A 35 0.69 -1.26 2.97
N VAL A 36 0.56 -1.36 4.30
CA VAL A 36 -0.74 -1.21 4.98
C VAL A 36 -0.74 0.13 5.69
N ASP A 37 -1.71 0.98 5.38
CA ASP A 37 -1.95 2.26 6.04
C ASP A 37 -3.33 2.21 6.70
N ARG A 38 -3.40 2.31 8.04
CA ARG A 38 -4.66 2.24 8.82
C ARG A 38 -5.57 1.04 8.49
N GLY A 39 -4.96 -0.10 8.17
CA GLY A 39 -5.68 -1.33 7.79
C GLY A 39 -6.05 -1.43 6.31
N ALA A 40 -5.81 -0.39 5.50
CA ALA A 40 -6.00 -0.42 4.06
C ALA A 40 -4.70 -0.84 3.35
N HIS A 41 -4.78 -1.83 2.46
CA HIS A 41 -3.66 -2.18 1.60
C HIS A 41 -3.51 -1.12 0.50
N ARG A 42 -2.27 -0.68 0.26
CA ARG A 42 -1.94 0.29 -0.78
C ARG A 42 -0.79 -0.21 -1.64
N CYS A 43 -0.93 -0.01 -2.95
CA CYS A 43 0.13 -0.29 -3.90
C CYS A 43 1.20 0.82 -3.83
N PRO A 44 2.45 0.55 -4.23
CA PRO A 44 3.57 1.51 -4.11
C PRO A 44 3.25 2.89 -4.70
N ALA A 45 2.61 2.94 -5.87
CA ALA A 45 2.25 4.21 -6.52
C ALA A 45 1.28 5.06 -5.67
N CYS A 46 0.24 4.44 -5.10
CA CYS A 46 -0.71 5.14 -4.23
C CYS A 46 -0.11 5.49 -2.87
N SER A 47 0.76 4.63 -2.34
CA SER A 47 1.48 4.90 -1.08
C SER A 47 2.44 6.08 -1.20
N GLU A 48 3.16 6.19 -2.32
CA GLU A 48 4.04 7.34 -2.58
C GLU A 48 3.24 8.64 -2.75
N ALA A 49 2.16 8.61 -3.54
CA ALA A 49 1.28 9.76 -3.72
C ALA A 49 0.67 10.20 -2.38
N TRP A 50 0.23 9.26 -1.55
CA TRP A 50 -0.28 9.51 -0.20
C TRP A 50 0.77 10.12 0.71
N ARG A 51 1.98 9.55 0.76
CA ARG A 51 3.10 10.08 1.55
C ARG A 51 3.50 11.48 1.11
N ALA A 52 3.55 11.72 -0.20
CA ALA A 52 3.84 13.04 -0.75
C ALA A 52 2.75 14.06 -0.37
N ARG A 53 1.48 13.66 -0.37
CA ARG A 53 0.36 14.49 0.09
C ARG A 53 0.51 14.83 1.58
N LEU A 54 0.73 13.84 2.44
CA LEU A 54 0.94 14.05 3.88
C LEU A 54 2.15 14.98 4.14
N ALA A 55 3.25 14.81 3.40
CA ALA A 55 4.42 15.69 3.52
C ALA A 55 4.17 17.13 3.03
N ARG A 56 3.23 17.34 2.10
CA ARG A 56 2.79 18.68 1.69
C ARG A 56 1.85 19.31 2.73
N GLU A 57 0.92 18.54 3.27
CA GLU A 57 0.01 18.97 4.34
C GLU A 57 0.77 19.32 5.62
N ALA A 58 1.77 18.52 6.01
CA ALA A 58 2.64 18.80 7.14
C ALA A 58 3.41 20.12 6.96
N ARG A 59 3.94 20.39 5.75
CA ARG A 59 4.62 21.66 5.45
C ARG A 59 3.69 22.87 5.47
N ARG A 60 2.43 22.72 5.03
CA ARG A 60 1.43 23.78 5.11
C ARG A 60 0.99 24.07 6.55
N GLY A 61 0.85 23.04 7.39
CA GLY A 61 0.50 23.21 8.80
C GLY A 61 1.59 23.88 9.65
N SER A 62 2.85 23.89 9.20
CA SER A 62 3.95 24.59 9.88
C SER A 62 4.02 26.09 9.58
N ALA A 63 3.29 26.59 8.59
CA ALA A 63 3.31 28.01 8.22
C ALA A 63 2.26 28.86 8.94
N ASP A 64 1.40 28.22 9.75
CA ASP A 64 0.26 28.85 10.45
C ASP A 64 0.42 28.83 11.98
N ARG A 65 1.65 28.63 12.49
CA ARG A 65 1.93 28.60 13.94
C ARG A 65 3.09 29.50 14.30
#